data_AF-A7N8H9-F1
#
_entry.id   AF-A7N8H9-F1
#
_cell.length_a   1.000
_cell.length_b   1.000
_cell.length_c   1.000
_cell.angle_alpha   90.00
_cell.angle_beta   90.00
_cell.angle_gamma   90.00
#
_symmetry.space_group_name_H-M   'P 1'
#
loop_
_entity.id
_entity.type
_entity.pdbx_description
1 polymer ?
#
loop_
_entity_poly.entity_id
_entity_poly.type
_entity_poly.pdbx_seq_one_letter_code
_entity_poly.pdbx_strand_id
1 'polypeptide(L)'
;MMSITQLLGCISKQLDGQYIAHYKQLTLRSVFQPIYQKDLSIIGLEALVRISNQDGQMIRPDQFFQSNTIPVKDQINVERLSRLIHISNFGQSKFSNKKLFLNVLPKASEMLAKDMSYSNLLKQAIIEADLRREQIVMELVELDASDENCLYKATKERMRPMNPRGGVVNV
;
A
#
# COMPACT_ATOMS: atom_id res chain seq x y z
N MET A 1 -1.27 12.83 -12.44
CA MET A 1 -0.67 11.58 -11.90
C MET A 1 -0.05 10.81 -13.06
N MET A 2 0.83 9.83 -12.80
CA MET A 2 1.34 8.98 -13.88
C MET A 2 0.22 8.14 -14.50
N SER A 3 0.29 7.92 -15.81
CA SER A 3 -0.55 6.93 -16.49
C SER A 3 -0.21 5.51 -16.04
N ILE A 4 -1.07 4.54 -16.35
CA ILE A 4 -0.82 3.12 -16.04
C ILE A 4 0.46 2.61 -16.70
N THR A 5 0.69 2.95 -17.96
CA THR A 5 1.91 2.60 -18.69
C THR A 5 3.16 3.17 -18.01
N GLN A 6 3.11 4.42 -17.55
CA GLN A 6 4.22 5.05 -16.83
C GLN A 6 4.47 4.38 -15.47
N LEU A 7 3.43 4.03 -14.73
CA LEU A 7 3.56 3.28 -13.47
C LEU A 7 4.23 1.91 -13.68
N LEU A 8 3.76 1.15 -14.67
CA LEU A 8 4.31 -0.17 -14.96
C LEU A 8 5.77 -0.09 -15.41
N GLY A 9 6.13 0.94 -16.19
CA GLY A 9 7.51 1.20 -16.59
C GLY A 9 8.46 1.51 -15.43
N CYS A 10 7.94 1.86 -14.24
CA CYS A 10 8.76 2.05 -13.05
C CYS A 10 9.08 0.74 -12.32
N ILE A 11 8.38 -0.36 -12.60
CA ILE A 11 8.51 -1.63 -11.87
C ILE A 11 9.45 -2.57 -12.62
N SER A 12 10.38 -3.18 -11.90
CA SER A 12 11.28 -4.20 -12.44
C SER A 12 11.42 -5.38 -11.48
N LYS A 13 11.63 -6.58 -12.02
CA LYS A 13 11.99 -7.76 -11.23
C LYS A 13 13.51 -7.86 -11.13
N GLN A 14 14.01 -7.96 -9.92
CA GLN A 14 15.43 -8.10 -9.61
C GLN A 14 15.88 -9.56 -9.78
N LEU A 15 17.20 -9.79 -9.76
CA LEU A 15 17.79 -11.13 -9.90
C LEU A 15 17.38 -12.09 -8.79
N ASP A 16 17.14 -11.57 -7.58
CA ASP A 16 16.61 -12.33 -6.43
C ASP A 16 15.10 -12.61 -6.53
N GLY A 17 14.47 -12.18 -7.63
CA GLY A 17 13.05 -12.31 -7.88
C GLY A 17 12.20 -11.19 -7.26
N GLN A 18 12.75 -10.28 -6.47
CA GLN A 18 11.96 -9.19 -5.87
C GLN A 18 11.51 -8.19 -6.94
N TYR A 19 10.23 -7.84 -6.93
CA TYR A 19 9.71 -6.68 -7.66
C TYR A 19 10.05 -5.40 -6.89
N ILE A 20 10.72 -4.46 -7.55
CA ILE A 20 11.01 -3.13 -6.99
C ILE A 20 10.49 -2.05 -7.93
N ALA A 21 10.31 -0.85 -7.41
CA ALA A 21 9.93 0.30 -8.23
C ALA A 21 10.99 1.41 -8.16
N HIS A 22 11.31 1.99 -9.31
CA HIS A 22 12.12 3.19 -9.42
C HIS A 22 11.25 4.37 -9.79
N TYR A 23 11.24 5.39 -8.94
CA TYR A 23 10.45 6.60 -9.14
C TYR A 23 11.32 7.84 -8.94
N LYS A 24 11.66 8.54 -10.03
CA LYS A 24 12.67 9.61 -10.02
C LYS A 24 13.97 9.09 -9.39
N GLN A 25 14.48 9.75 -8.37
CA GLN A 25 15.70 9.38 -7.63
C GLN A 25 15.40 8.42 -6.46
N LEU A 26 14.20 7.83 -6.41
CA LEU A 26 13.79 6.93 -5.34
C LEU A 26 13.80 5.47 -5.81
N THR A 27 14.26 4.59 -4.94
CA THR A 27 14.07 3.15 -5.05
C THR A 27 13.13 2.69 -3.95
N LEU A 28 12.06 1.98 -4.35
CA LEU A 28 11.02 1.46 -3.47
C LEU A 28 11.12 -0.06 -3.39
N ARG A 29 11.13 -0.60 -2.17
CA ARG A 29 11.13 -2.04 -1.89
C ARG A 29 10.02 -2.41 -0.92
N SER A 30 9.53 -3.64 -1.03
CA SER A 30 8.59 -4.22 -0.05
C SER A 30 9.35 -4.82 1.12
N VAL A 31 8.89 -4.54 2.34
CA VAL A 31 9.13 -5.42 3.50
C VAL A 31 7.80 -5.78 4.13
N PHE A 32 7.76 -6.91 4.85
CA PHE A 32 6.53 -7.46 5.38
C PHE A 32 6.67 -7.73 6.88
N GLN A 33 5.84 -7.08 7.68
CA GLN A 33 5.79 -7.28 9.12
C GLN A 33 4.70 -8.30 9.47
N PRO A 34 5.05 -9.44 10.09
CA PRO A 34 4.05 -10.43 10.49
C PRO A 34 3.11 -9.88 11.57
N ILE A 35 1.82 -10.18 11.41
CA ILE A 35 0.78 -9.95 12.40
C ILE A 35 0.45 -11.32 13.02
N TYR A 36 0.54 -11.38 14.35
CA TYR A 36 0.40 -12.62 15.12
C TYR A 36 -0.96 -12.72 15.80
N GLN A 37 -1.46 -13.95 15.91
CA GLN A 37 -2.53 -14.30 16.83
C GLN A 37 -1.97 -14.51 18.25
N LYS A 38 -2.86 -14.73 19.22
CA LYS A 38 -2.48 -15.02 20.62
C LYS A 38 -1.62 -16.28 20.75
N ASP A 39 -1.79 -17.25 19.87
CA ASP A 39 -1.02 -18.51 19.83
C ASP A 39 0.31 -18.38 19.06
N LEU A 40 0.71 -17.15 18.69
CA LEU A 40 1.90 -16.84 17.90
C LEU A 40 1.88 -17.39 16.46
N SER A 41 0.73 -17.85 15.97
CA SER A 41 0.56 -18.12 14.54
C SER A 41 0.41 -16.81 13.74
N ILE A 42 0.95 -16.78 12.53
CA ILE A 42 0.81 -15.60 11.63
C ILE A 42 -0.58 -15.62 10.99
N ILE A 43 -1.36 -14.56 11.22
CA ILE A 43 -2.67 -14.34 10.58
C ILE A 43 -2.55 -13.55 9.27
N GLY A 44 -1.55 -12.69 9.16
CA GLY A 44 -1.33 -11.84 8.01
C GLY A 44 0.01 -11.13 8.07
N LEU A 45 0.31 -10.37 7.03
CA LEU A 45 1.50 -9.52 6.96
C LEU A 45 1.09 -8.12 6.55
N GLU A 46 1.63 -7.13 7.26
CA GLU A 46 1.58 -5.73 6.88
C GLU A 46 2.70 -5.40 5.90
N ALA A 47 2.33 -4.89 4.72
CA ALA A 47 3.30 -4.44 3.74
C ALA A 47 3.70 -2.99 4.01
N LEU A 48 5.01 -2.81 4.18
CA LEU A 48 5.63 -1.52 4.41
C LEU A 48 6.58 -1.20 3.28
N VAL A 49 6.52 0.02 2.78
CA VAL A 49 7.50 0.51 1.81
C VAL A 49 8.82 0.84 2.50
N ARG A 50 9.92 0.47 1.85
CA ARG A 50 11.26 1.01 2.13
C ARG A 50 11.63 1.92 0.98
N ILE A 51 11.95 3.17 1.32
CA ILE A 51 12.31 4.22 0.37
C ILE A 51 13.80 4.50 0.56
N SER A 52 14.55 4.53 -0.54
CA SER A 52 15.94 4.97 -0.56
C SER A 52 16.16 5.96 -1.69
N ASN A 53 17.06 6.93 -1.51
CA ASN A 53 17.47 7.83 -2.58
C ASN A 53 18.53 7.18 -3.51
N GLN A 54 18.99 7.92 -4.51
CA GLN A 54 20.02 7.48 -5.46
C GLN A 54 21.37 7.14 -4.81
N ASP A 55 21.67 7.73 -3.65
CA ASP A 55 22.87 7.47 -2.86
C ASP A 55 22.71 6.26 -1.92
N GLY A 56 21.56 5.58 -1.97
CA GLY A 56 21.22 4.46 -1.10
C GLY A 56 20.81 4.85 0.32
N GLN A 57 20.68 6.15 0.61
CA GLN A 57 20.26 6.62 1.92
C GLN A 57 18.77 6.34 2.12
N MET A 58 18.45 5.76 3.28
CA MET A 58 17.08 5.42 3.65
C MET A 58 16.27 6.68 3.97
N ILE A 59 15.12 6.81 3.33
CA ILE A 59 14.12 7.84 3.60
C ILE A 59 13.00 7.20 4.42
N ARG A 60 12.67 7.86 5.52
CA ARG A 60 11.55 7.48 6.39
C ARG A 60 10.22 7.66 5.65
N PRO A 61 9.39 6.60 5.50
CA PRO A 61 8.12 6.69 4.79
C PRO A 61 7.16 7.72 5.39
N ASP A 62 7.09 7.82 6.72
CA ASP A 62 6.29 8.81 7.43
C ASP A 62 6.69 10.24 7.05
N GLN A 63 8.00 10.53 7.07
CA GLN A 63 8.53 11.84 6.65
C GLN A 63 8.26 12.13 5.16
N PHE A 64 8.31 11.11 4.30
CA PHE A 64 8.02 11.26 2.88
C PHE A 64 6.55 11.61 2.64
N PHE A 65 5.62 10.88 3.25
CA PHE A 65 4.18 11.04 3.02
C PHE A 65 3.56 12.23 3.78
N GLN A 66 4.19 12.69 4.86
CA GLN A 66 3.76 13.90 5.59
C GLN A 66 4.45 15.18 5.09
N SER A 67 5.43 15.08 4.20
CA SER A 67 6.19 16.24 3.75
C SER A 67 5.32 17.24 2.97
N ASN A 68 5.35 18.50 3.41
CA ASN A 68 4.75 19.62 2.68
C ASN A 68 5.61 20.11 1.50
N THR A 69 6.88 19.69 1.42
CA THR A 69 7.79 20.08 0.33
C THR A 69 7.73 19.10 -0.84
N ILE A 70 7.24 17.88 -0.61
CA ILE A 70 7.07 16.87 -1.65
C ILE A 70 5.70 17.04 -2.30
N PRO A 71 5.61 17.22 -3.63
CA PRO A 71 4.34 17.36 -4.33
C PRO A 71 3.40 16.18 -4.05
N VAL A 72 2.12 16.46 -3.74
CA VAL A 72 1.09 15.43 -3.48
C VAL A 72 1.01 14.39 -4.60
N LYS A 73 1.18 14.80 -5.86
CA LYS A 73 1.20 13.89 -7.01
C LYS A 73 2.31 12.82 -6.91
N ASP A 74 3.45 13.18 -6.33
CA ASP A 74 4.59 12.27 -6.17
C ASP A 74 4.32 11.29 -5.02
N GLN A 75 3.75 11.77 -3.92
CA GLN A 75 3.30 10.94 -2.80
C GLN A 75 2.30 9.87 -3.27
N ILE A 76 1.28 10.29 -4.05
CA ILE A 76 0.29 9.36 -4.60
C ILE A 76 0.93 8.35 -5.56
N ASN A 77 1.87 8.77 -6.42
CA ASN A 77 2.56 7.85 -7.32
C ASN A 77 3.39 6.81 -6.55
N VAL A 78 4.11 7.22 -5.50
CA VAL A 78 4.87 6.32 -4.64
C VAL A 78 3.94 5.34 -3.92
N GLU A 79 2.78 5.79 -3.42
CA GLU A 79 1.78 4.90 -2.81
C GLU A 79 1.23 3.89 -3.82
N ARG A 80 0.91 4.35 -5.05
CA ARG A 80 0.41 3.50 -6.14
C ARG A 80 1.42 2.41 -6.50
N LEU A 81 2.69 2.79 -6.66
CA LEU A 81 3.79 1.86 -6.95
C LEU A 81 4.03 0.88 -5.80
N SER A 82 4.02 1.38 -4.55
CA SER A 82 4.25 0.57 -3.35
C SER A 82 3.25 -0.59 -3.29
N ARG A 83 1.95 -0.32 -3.49
CA ARG A 83 0.92 -1.36 -3.48
C ARG A 83 1.09 -2.40 -4.59
N LEU A 84 1.48 -1.98 -5.79
CA LEU A 84 1.75 -2.92 -6.89
C LEU A 84 2.90 -3.87 -6.54
N ILE A 85 4.05 -3.34 -6.08
CA ILE A 85 5.18 -4.19 -5.70
C ILE A 85 4.91 -5.02 -4.43
N HIS A 86 4.06 -4.53 -3.52
CA HIS A 86 3.63 -5.30 -2.33
C HIS A 86 2.82 -6.52 -2.73
N ILE A 87 1.84 -6.36 -3.63
CA ILE A 87 1.02 -7.46 -4.12
C ILE A 87 1.88 -8.51 -4.84
N SER A 88 2.71 -8.09 -5.79
CA SER A 88 3.58 -9.01 -6.55
C SER A 88 4.55 -9.75 -5.64
N ASN A 89 5.20 -9.06 -4.71
CA ASN A 89 6.15 -9.69 -3.77
C ASN A 89 5.47 -10.60 -2.75
N PHE A 90 4.26 -10.25 -2.31
CA PHE A 90 3.50 -11.09 -1.37
C PHE A 90 3.02 -12.39 -2.04
N GLY A 91 2.53 -12.31 -3.29
CA GLY A 91 2.06 -13.46 -4.06
C GLY A 91 3.12 -14.54 -4.26
N GLN A 92 4.39 -14.14 -4.48
CA GLN A 92 5.51 -15.09 -4.59
C GLN A 92 6.11 -15.52 -3.24
N SER A 93 5.60 -15.01 -2.12
CA SER A 93 6.12 -15.35 -0.79
C SER A 93 5.54 -16.67 -0.29
N LYS A 94 6.25 -17.33 0.64
CA LYS A 94 5.73 -18.52 1.35
C LYS A 94 4.50 -18.25 2.23
N PHE A 95 4.11 -16.98 2.38
CA PHE A 95 2.96 -16.54 3.16
C PHE A 95 1.79 -16.05 2.29
N SER A 96 1.83 -16.32 0.98
CA SER A 96 0.80 -15.90 0.02
C SER A 96 -0.60 -16.44 0.34
N ASN A 97 -0.73 -17.44 1.21
CA ASN A 97 -1.99 -17.95 1.73
C ASN A 97 -2.55 -17.17 2.95
N LYS A 98 -1.83 -16.16 3.45
CA LYS A 98 -2.23 -15.31 4.58
C LYS A 98 -2.95 -14.05 4.10
N LYS A 99 -3.37 -13.20 5.04
CA LYS A 99 -3.85 -11.85 4.72
C LYS A 99 -2.68 -10.90 4.43
N LEU A 100 -2.88 -9.99 3.47
CA LEU A 100 -1.99 -8.90 3.13
C LEU A 100 -2.66 -7.59 3.54
N PHE A 101 -2.05 -6.87 4.47
CA PHE A 101 -2.48 -5.55 4.89
C PHE A 101 -1.74 -4.50 4.07
N LEU A 102 -2.49 -3.64 3.38
CA LEU A 102 -1.99 -2.59 2.51
C LEU A 102 -2.38 -1.22 3.07
N ASN A 103 -1.37 -0.39 3.32
CA ASN A 103 -1.52 0.97 3.79
C ASN A 103 -2.16 1.89 2.72
N VAL A 104 -3.11 2.74 3.15
CA VAL A 104 -3.78 3.77 2.35
C VAL A 104 -3.64 5.11 3.05
N LEU A 105 -3.13 6.13 2.35
CA LEU A 105 -3.04 7.48 2.90
C LEU A 105 -4.41 8.17 2.80
N PRO A 106 -4.90 8.85 3.86
CA PRO A 106 -6.18 9.56 3.83
C PRO A 106 -6.27 10.57 2.69
N LYS A 107 -5.20 11.36 2.48
CA LYS A 107 -5.09 12.36 1.40
C LYS A 107 -5.17 11.74 0.00
N ALA A 108 -4.77 10.47 -0.15
CA ALA A 108 -4.81 9.76 -1.42
C ALA A 108 -6.14 8.99 -1.61
N SER A 109 -6.84 8.64 -0.53
CA SER A 109 -8.01 7.76 -0.53
C SER A 109 -9.13 8.24 -1.47
N GLU A 110 -9.47 9.53 -1.45
CA GLU A 110 -10.50 10.10 -2.32
C GLU A 110 -10.07 10.12 -3.79
N MET A 111 -8.82 10.52 -4.06
CA MET A 111 -8.29 10.58 -5.42
C MET A 111 -8.18 9.19 -6.05
N LEU A 112 -7.75 8.20 -5.27
CA LEU A 112 -7.61 6.81 -5.70
C LEU A 112 -8.95 6.13 -5.90
N ALA A 113 -9.94 6.43 -5.05
CA ALA A 113 -11.30 5.91 -5.21
C ALA A 113 -11.94 6.36 -6.54
N LYS A 114 -11.54 7.53 -7.05
CA LYS A 114 -12.00 8.05 -8.36
C LYS A 114 -11.15 7.55 -9.54
N ASP A 115 -9.97 6.97 -9.30
CA ASP A 115 -9.10 6.42 -10.35
C ASP A 115 -9.49 4.97 -10.69
N MET A 116 -10.49 4.85 -11.56
CA MET A 116 -10.97 3.56 -12.07
C MET A 116 -9.88 2.77 -12.81
N SER A 117 -8.98 3.46 -13.52
CA SER A 117 -7.90 2.82 -14.27
C SER A 117 -6.92 2.10 -13.35
N TYR A 118 -6.54 2.77 -12.26
CA TYR A 118 -5.66 2.20 -11.25
C TYR A 118 -6.36 1.13 -10.43
N SER A 119 -7.66 1.31 -10.12
CA SER A 119 -8.45 0.27 -9.44
C SER A 119 -8.50 -1.03 -10.25
N ASN A 120 -8.63 -0.94 -11.58
CA ASN A 120 -8.57 -2.10 -12.46
C ASN A 120 -7.16 -2.71 -12.51
N LEU A 121 -6.12 -1.88 -12.56
CA LEU A 121 -4.74 -2.36 -12.49
C LEU A 121 -4.47 -3.13 -11.18
N LEU A 122 -4.94 -2.61 -10.04
CA LEU A 122 -4.75 -3.27 -8.75
C LEU A 122 -5.46 -4.63 -8.70
N LYS A 123 -6.69 -4.70 -9.23
CA LYS A 123 -7.42 -5.97 -9.37
C LYS A 123 -6.66 -6.96 -10.25
N GLN A 124 -6.09 -6.49 -11.35
CA GLN A 124 -5.28 -7.33 -12.24
C GLN A 124 -4.03 -7.84 -11.52
N ALA A 125 -3.32 -6.98 -10.81
CA ALA A 125 -2.14 -7.38 -10.02
C ALA A 125 -2.46 -8.42 -8.96
N ILE A 126 -3.63 -8.34 -8.30
CA ILE A 126 -4.10 -9.35 -7.34
C ILE A 126 -4.30 -10.71 -8.03
N ILE A 127 -4.95 -10.72 -9.20
CA ILE A 127 -5.20 -11.94 -9.98
C ILE A 127 -3.88 -12.56 -10.47
N GLU A 128 -2.96 -11.75 -11.01
CA GLU A 128 -1.66 -12.21 -11.49
C GLU A 128 -0.76 -12.74 -10.38
N ALA A 129 -0.94 -12.25 -9.15
CA ALA A 129 -0.24 -12.73 -7.97
C ALA A 129 -0.87 -14.01 -7.36
N ASP A 130 -1.89 -14.59 -8.00
CA ASP A 130 -2.68 -15.73 -7.52
C ASP A 130 -3.28 -15.48 -6.12
N LEU A 131 -3.68 -14.23 -5.86
CA LEU A 131 -4.28 -13.82 -4.60
C LEU A 131 -5.79 -13.68 -4.73
N ARG A 132 -6.50 -13.96 -3.63
CA ARG A 132 -7.93 -13.73 -3.53
C ARG A 132 -8.22 -12.39 -2.88
N ARG A 133 -9.34 -11.76 -3.25
CA ARG A 133 -9.71 -10.44 -2.73
C ARG A 133 -9.87 -10.42 -1.21
N GLU A 134 -10.34 -11.52 -0.64
CA GLU A 134 -10.59 -11.67 0.80
C GLU A 134 -9.28 -11.72 1.62
N GLN A 135 -8.15 -11.88 0.95
CA GLN A 135 -6.83 -11.80 1.58
C GLN A 135 -6.33 -10.36 1.69
N ILE A 136 -6.86 -9.44 0.88
CA ILE A 136 -6.42 -8.05 0.85
C ILE A 136 -7.20 -7.25 1.87
N VAL A 137 -6.49 -6.66 2.82
CA VAL A 137 -7.05 -5.75 3.82
C VAL A 137 -6.47 -4.37 3.59
N MET A 138 -7.32 -3.38 3.32
CA MET A 138 -6.88 -1.99 3.18
C MET A 138 -6.92 -1.32 4.55
N GLU A 139 -5.77 -0.81 5.00
CA GLU A 139 -5.61 -0.14 6.29
C GLU A 139 -5.46 1.37 6.04
N LEU A 140 -6.34 2.16 6.65
CA LEU A 140 -6.25 3.61 6.58
C LEU A 140 -5.22 4.09 7.60
N VAL A 141 -4.14 4.71 7.12
CA VAL A 141 -3.07 5.19 7.99
C VAL A 141 -3.44 6.54 8.58
N GLU A 142 -3.50 6.65 9.89
CA GLU A 142 -3.56 7.94 10.57
C GLU A 142 -2.22 8.65 10.44
N LEU A 143 -2.17 9.69 9.61
CA LEU A 143 -0.96 10.48 9.41
C LEU A 143 -0.79 11.59 10.45
N ASP A 144 -1.79 11.85 11.30
CA ASP A 144 -1.71 12.78 12.43
C ASP A 144 -2.66 12.32 13.55
N ALA A 145 -2.15 12.22 14.79
CA ALA A 145 -2.95 11.95 15.99
C ALA A 145 -3.91 13.10 16.37
N SER A 146 -3.97 14.17 15.56
CA SER A 146 -4.80 15.36 15.79
C SER A 146 -6.05 15.44 14.91
N ASP A 147 -6.31 14.46 14.04
CA ASP A 147 -7.48 14.49 13.15
C ASP A 147 -8.35 13.22 13.24
N GLU A 148 -8.88 12.97 14.44
CA GLU A 148 -9.94 11.98 14.69
C GLU A 148 -11.16 12.20 13.76
N ASN A 149 -11.37 13.43 13.28
CA ASN A 149 -12.46 13.79 12.37
C ASN A 149 -12.28 13.22 10.95
N CYS A 150 -11.04 13.11 10.46
CA CYS A 150 -10.77 12.53 9.14
C CYS A 150 -11.07 11.02 9.13
N LEU A 151 -10.66 10.31 10.19
CA LEU A 151 -10.97 8.90 10.39
C LEU A 151 -12.49 8.67 10.46
N TYR A 152 -13.19 9.50 11.25
CA TYR A 152 -14.64 9.45 11.41
C TYR A 152 -15.39 9.66 10.09
N LYS A 153 -14.97 10.63 9.26
CA LYS A 153 -15.61 10.87 7.95
C LYS A 153 -15.37 9.73 6.96
N ALA A 154 -14.15 9.20 6.89
CA ALA A 154 -13.80 8.10 5.99
C ALA A 154 -14.48 6.77 6.35
N THR A 155 -14.70 6.49 7.64
CA THR A 155 -15.51 5.33 8.07
C THR A 155 -17.00 5.56 7.87
N LYS A 156 -17.51 6.77 8.10
CA LYS A 156 -18.95 7.09 7.97
C LYS A 156 -19.47 7.05 6.53
N GLU A 157 -18.67 7.45 5.55
CA GLU A 157 -19.06 7.35 4.13
C GLU A 157 -19.05 5.91 3.59
N ARG A 158 -18.47 4.95 4.33
CA ARG A 158 -18.32 3.55 3.89
C ARG A 158 -18.96 2.48 4.80
N MET A 159 -19.52 2.83 5.96
CA MET A 159 -20.12 1.84 6.88
C MET A 159 -21.66 1.81 6.82
N ARG A 160 -22.23 0.69 6.34
CA ARG A 160 -23.33 0.02 7.06
C ARG A 160 -22.71 -0.68 8.29
N PRO A 161 -23.43 -0.81 9.41
CA PRO A 161 -22.84 -0.76 10.75
C PRO A 161 -21.85 -1.90 10.99
N MET A 162 -20.62 -1.57 11.39
CA MET A 162 -19.64 -2.53 11.89
C MET A 162 -19.01 -2.07 13.21
N ASN A 163 -18.75 -3.10 14.03
CA ASN A 163 -18.37 -3.15 15.45
C ASN A 163 -17.05 -2.39 15.77
N PRO A 164 -16.86 -1.80 16.97
CA PRO A 164 -15.88 -0.76 17.24
C PRO A 164 -14.51 -1.29 17.68
N ARG A 165 -13.85 -2.13 16.87
CA ARG A 165 -12.42 -2.46 17.06
C ARG A 165 -11.71 -2.56 15.72
N GLY A 166 -10.96 -1.50 15.38
CA GLY A 166 -10.02 -1.45 14.26
C GLY A 166 -10.69 -1.47 12.90
N GLY A 167 -10.71 -0.34 12.20
CA GLY A 167 -11.39 -0.16 10.92
C GLY A 167 -10.81 -1.05 9.83
N VAL A 168 -11.49 -2.17 9.54
CA VAL A 168 -11.27 -2.99 8.35
C VAL A 168 -12.23 -2.51 7.26
N VAL A 169 -11.70 -1.97 6.17
CA VAL A 169 -12.49 -1.70 4.96
C VAL A 169 -12.27 -2.87 4.00
N ASN A 170 -13.29 -3.72 3.87
CA ASN A 170 -13.33 -4.73 2.81
C ASN A 170 -13.70 -4.05 1.49
N VAL A 171 -13.02 -4.45 0.41
CA VAL A 171 -13.32 -4.05 -0.98
C VAL A 171 -14.50 -4.84 -1.52
#